data_AF-A0A923Q2G0-F1
#
_entry.id   AF-A0A923Q2G0-F1
#
_cell.length_a   1.000
_cell.length_b   1.000
_cell.length_c   1.000
_cell.angle_alpha   90.00
_cell.angle_beta   90.00
_cell.angle_gamma   90.00
#
_symmetry.space_group_name_H-M   'P 1'
#
loop_
_entity.id
_entity.type
_entity.pdbx_description
1 polymer ?
#
loop_
_entity_poly.entity_id
_entity_poly.type
_entity_poly.pdbx_seq_one_letter_code
_entity_poly.pdbx_strand_id
1 'polypeptide(L)'
;MEGHHPAVEQYLETILELEEAGIVPMRARIVERLGVSAPSVSETVKRLEREGYVTLDSERVLHLTAPGRAYATSMLRKHRLAEV
;
A
#
# COMPACT_ATOMS: atom_id res chain seq x y z
N MET A 1 -11.44 12.66 -16.11
CA MET A 1 -11.85 11.88 -14.92
C MET A 1 -10.56 11.33 -14.34
N GLU A 2 -9.90 12.11 -13.48
CA GLU A 2 -8.74 11.63 -12.72
C GLU A 2 -9.25 10.53 -11.78
N GLY A 3 -8.96 9.28 -12.13
CA GLY A 3 -9.17 8.14 -11.25
C GLY A 3 -8.15 8.19 -10.12
N HIS A 4 -8.30 9.14 -9.20
CA HIS A 4 -7.72 9.03 -7.86
C HIS A 4 -8.30 7.73 -7.29
N HIS A 5 -7.47 6.70 -7.17
CA HIS A 5 -7.86 5.42 -6.59
C HIS A 5 -7.47 5.52 -5.11
N PRO A 6 -8.29 6.10 -4.22
CA PRO A 6 -7.93 6.29 -2.82
C PRO A 6 -7.50 4.98 -2.16
N ALA A 7 -8.02 3.85 -2.63
CA ALA A 7 -7.62 2.51 -2.18
C ALA A 7 -6.17 2.13 -2.52
N VAL A 8 -5.63 2.51 -3.69
CA VAL A 8 -4.23 2.18 -4.04
C VAL A 8 -3.27 2.97 -3.16
N GLU A 9 -3.58 4.25 -2.97
CA GLU A 9 -2.75 5.21 -2.25
C GLU A 9 -2.65 4.83 -0.78
N GLN A 10 -3.79 4.56 -0.15
CA GLN A 10 -3.88 4.10 1.25
C GLN A 10 -3.16 2.77 1.47
N TYR A 11 -3.19 1.84 0.51
CA TYR A 11 -2.51 0.55 0.65
C TYR A 11 -1.00 0.71 0.59
N LEU A 12 -0.49 1.48 -0.38
CA LEU A 12 0.95 1.69 -0.55
C LEU A 12 1.52 2.51 0.61
N GLU A 13 0.78 3.50 1.12
CA GLU A 13 1.11 4.25 2.33
C GLU A 13 1.15 3.34 3.55
N THR A 14 0.10 2.53 3.78
CA THR A 14 0.05 1.60 4.92
C THR A 14 1.21 0.61 4.89
N ILE A 15 1.57 0.07 3.71
CA ILE A 15 2.71 -0.85 3.59
C ILE A 15 4.02 -0.13 3.92
N LEU A 16 4.20 1.10 3.43
CA LEU A 16 5.38 1.92 3.72
C LEU A 16 5.49 2.20 5.22
N GLU A 17 4.40 2.61 5.88
CA GLU A 17 4.37 2.88 7.32
C GLU A 17 4.70 1.63 8.14
N LEU A 18 4.18 0.46 7.73
CA LEU A 18 4.50 -0.80 8.39
C LEU A 18 6.00 -1.12 8.27
N GLU A 19 6.58 -0.98 7.07
CA GLU A 19 8.02 -1.15 6.86
C GLU A 19 8.87 -0.17 7.68
N GLU A 20 8.50 1.12 7.72
CA GLU A 20 9.22 2.15 8.50
C GLU A 20 9.10 1.92 10.01
N ALA A 21 7.98 1.37 10.48
CA ALA A 21 7.80 0.98 11.88
C ALA A 21 8.52 -0.34 12.24
N GLY A 22 9.20 -1.00 11.29
CA GLY A 22 9.81 -2.31 11.48
C GLY A 22 8.79 -3.44 11.68
N ILE A 23 7.54 -3.22 11.28
CA ILE A 23 6.45 -4.19 11.36
C ILE A 23 6.37 -4.93 10.03
N VAL A 24 6.30 -6.26 10.06
CA VAL A 24 6.17 -7.06 8.83
C VAL A 24 4.86 -6.73 8.11
N PRO A 25 4.90 -6.15 6.90
CA PRO A 25 3.70 -5.83 6.13
C PRO A 25 3.02 -7.11 5.61
N MET A 26 1.83 -7.37 6.13
CA MET A 26 1.01 -8.53 5.76
C MET A 26 -0.41 -8.09 5.42
N ARG A 27 -1.08 -8.86 4.57
CA ARG A 27 -2.50 -8.62 4.21
C ARG A 27 -3.40 -8.50 5.45
N ALA A 28 -3.17 -9.32 6.47
CA ALA A 28 -3.91 -9.23 7.73
C ALA A 28 -3.74 -7.87 8.42
N ARG A 29 -2.53 -7.28 8.40
CA ARG A 29 -2.29 -5.96 8.99
C ARG A 29 -2.98 -4.85 8.21
N ILE A 30 -3.05 -4.98 6.89
CA ILE A 30 -3.78 -4.04 6.03
C ILE A 30 -5.28 -4.10 6.32
N VAL A 31 -5.85 -5.31 6.49
CA VAL A 31 -7.25 -5.50 6.92
C VAL A 31 -7.52 -4.75 8.23
N GLU A 32 -6.68 -4.94 9.24
CA GLU A 32 -6.85 -4.30 10.56
C GLU A 32 -6.69 -2.79 10.50
N ARG A 33 -5.70 -2.29 9.75
CA ARG A 33 -5.39 -0.85 9.67
C ARG A 33 -6.43 -0.06 8.87
N LEU A 34 -6.86 -0.62 7.73
CA LEU A 34 -7.77 0.05 6.81
C LEU A 34 -9.25 -0.29 7.07
N GLY A 35 -9.54 -1.24 7.96
CA GLY A 35 -10.91 -1.63 8.31
C GLY A 35 -11.68 -2.26 7.14
N VAL A 36 -10.98 -2.85 6.18
CA VAL A 36 -11.53 -3.44 4.95
C VAL A 36 -11.53 -4.95 5.00
N SER A 37 -12.50 -5.57 4.32
CA SER A 37 -12.61 -7.02 4.27
C SER A 37 -11.39 -7.70 3.65
N ALA A 38 -10.95 -8.83 4.22
CA ALA A 38 -9.87 -9.67 3.69
C ALA A 38 -9.96 -10.05 2.19
N PRO A 39 -11.14 -10.37 1.61
CA PRO A 39 -11.25 -10.58 0.17
C PRO A 39 -10.88 -9.32 -0.64
N SER A 40 -11.39 -8.16 -0.24
CA SER A 40 -11.09 -6.88 -0.90
C SER A 40 -9.60 -6.55 -0.84
N VAL A 41 -8.94 -6.75 0.32
CA VAL A 41 -7.49 -6.59 0.44
C VAL A 41 -6.74 -7.50 -0.53
N SER A 42 -7.16 -8.76 -0.62
CA SER A 42 -6.52 -9.72 -1.50
C SER A 42 -6.68 -9.36 -2.99
N GLU A 43 -7.83 -8.83 -3.38
CA GLU A 43 -8.05 -8.35 -4.75
C GLU A 43 -7.20 -7.13 -5.08
N THR A 44 -7.18 -6.14 -4.18
CA THR A 44 -6.37 -4.92 -4.36
C THR A 44 -4.88 -5.25 -4.38
N VAL A 45 -4.39 -6.08 -3.46
CA VAL A 45 -2.98 -6.50 -3.43
C VAL A 45 -2.58 -7.24 -4.71
N LYS A 46 -3.44 -8.13 -5.22
CA LYS A 46 -3.18 -8.78 -6.53
C LYS A 46 -3.11 -7.78 -7.67
N ARG A 47 -3.94 -6.74 -7.64
CA ARG A 47 -3.87 -5.65 -8.62
C ARG A 47 -2.54 -4.90 -8.51
N LEU A 48 -2.14 -4.49 -7.30
CA LEU A 48 -0.87 -3.79 -7.06
C LEU A 48 0.34 -4.63 -7.48
N GLU A 49 0.28 -5.95 -7.28
CA GLU A 49 1.31 -6.88 -7.72
C GLU A 49 1.41 -6.91 -9.25
N ARG A 50 0.26 -7.02 -9.94
CA ARG A 50 0.20 -6.99 -11.42
C ARG A 50 0.66 -5.65 -12.00
N GLU A 51 0.39 -4.55 -11.31
CA GLU A 51 0.87 -3.22 -11.68
C GLU A 51 2.34 -2.98 -11.32
N GLY A 52 2.97 -3.92 -10.60
CA GLY A 52 4.38 -3.87 -10.25
C GLY A 52 4.71 -2.91 -9.10
N TYR A 53 3.73 -2.49 -8.30
CA TYR A 53 3.93 -1.62 -7.12
C TYR A 53 4.32 -2.40 -5.86
N VAL A 54 3.85 -3.63 -5.73
CA VAL A 54 4.19 -4.51 -4.60
C VAL A 54 4.64 -5.87 -5.13
N THR A 55 5.40 -6.59 -4.32
CA THR A 55 5.68 -8.01 -4.54
C THR A 55 5.34 -8.78 -3.27
N LEU A 56 4.93 -10.03 -3.43
CA LEU A 56 4.66 -10.93 -2.33
C LEU A 56 5.75 -11.99 -2.31
N ASP A 57 6.46 -12.11 -1.19
CA ASP A 57 7.45 -13.17 -1.02
C ASP A 57 6.80 -14.52 -0.65
N SER A 58 7.59 -15.60 -0.69
CA SER A 58 7.26 -16.94 -0.21
C SER A 58 6.67 -16.95 1.20
N GLU A 59 7.10 -16.05 2.09
CA GLU A 59 6.57 -15.90 3.45
C GLU A 59 5.26 -15.10 3.56
N ARG A 60 4.64 -14.76 2.42
CA ARG A 60 3.42 -13.93 2.32
C ARG A 60 3.61 -12.51 2.86
N VAL A 61 4.85 -12.04 2.91
CA VAL A 61 5.23 -10.66 3.25
C VAL A 61 5.13 -9.80 2.01
N LEU A 62 4.58 -8.59 2.17
CA LEU A 62 4.42 -7.61 1.10
C LEU A 62 5.61 -6.67 1.05
N HIS A 63 6.32 -6.60 -0.06
CA HIS A 63 7.41 -5.66 -0.23
C HIS A 63 7.04 -4.60 -1.25
N LEU A 64 7.32 -3.33 -0.93
CA LEU A 64 7.22 -2.26 -1.91
C LEU A 64 8.34 -2.41 -2.94
N THR A 65 7.97 -2.38 -4.22
CA THR A 65 8.95 -2.27 -5.30
C THR A 65 9.45 -0.83 -5.39
N ALA A 66 10.50 -0.59 -6.19
CA ALA A 66 10.99 0.75 -6.45
C ALA A 66 9.89 1.74 -6.92
N PRO A 67 9.05 1.41 -7.93
CA PRO A 67 7.97 2.31 -8.34
C PRO A 67 6.88 2.44 -7.27
N GLY A 68 6.52 1.37 -6.54
CA GLY A 68 5.54 1.45 -5.46
C GLY A 68 5.98 2.36 -4.32
N ARG A 69 7.25 2.26 -3.92
CA ARG A 69 7.85 3.13 -2.90
C ARG A 69 7.89 4.59 -3.36
N ALA A 70 8.34 4.84 -4.60
CA ALA A 70 8.39 6.19 -5.15
C ALA A 70 6.99 6.83 -5.20
N TYR A 71 5.97 6.06 -5.60
CA TYR A 71 4.58 6.49 -5.60
C TYR A 71 4.10 6.79 -4.18
N ALA A 72 4.26 5.85 -3.24
CA ALA A 72 3.90 6.01 -1.82
C ALA A 72 4.51 7.27 -1.20
N THR A 73 5.82 7.46 -1.36
CA THR A 73 6.54 8.63 -0.85
C THR A 73 6.09 9.92 -1.53
N SER A 74 5.78 9.90 -2.83
CA SER A 74 5.27 11.09 -3.53
C SER A 74 3.88 11.50 -3.03
N MET A 75 3.05 10.54 -2.62
CA MET A 75 1.71 10.81 -2.09
C MET A 75 1.78 11.40 -0.68
N LEU A 76 2.60 10.83 0.20
CA LEU A 76 2.86 11.40 1.53
C LEU A 76 3.32 12.85 1.46
N ARG A 77 4.16 13.20 0.46
CA ARG A 77 4.59 14.58 0.22
C ARG A 77 3.45 15.49 -0.24
N LYS A 78 2.53 14.99 -1.09
CA LYS A 78 1.36 15.75 -1.55
C LYS A 78 0.32 15.96 -0.45
N HIS A 79 0.03 14.92 0.33
CA HIS A 79 -0.92 15.02 1.46
C HIS A 79 -0.45 16.05 2.50
N ARG A 80 0.85 16.07 2.83
CA ARG A 80 1.42 17.08 3.75
C ARG A 80 1.39 18.52 3.22
N LEU A 81 1.35 18.72 1.90
CA LEU A 81 1.28 20.06 1.29
C LEU A 81 -0.16 20.52 1.06
N ALA A 82 -1.12 19.60 0.96
CA ALA A 82 -2.54 19.91 0.83
C ALA A 82 -3.22 20.21 2.18
N GLU A 83 -2.54 19.91 3.30
CA GLU A 83 -2.99 20.20 4.67
C GLU A 83 -2.35 21.49 5.23
N VAL A 84 -2.17 22.53 4.40
CA VAL A 84 -1.65 23.86 4.80
C VAL A 84 -2.47 25.00 4.21
#